data_AF-A0A9E3R4A4-F1
#
_entry.id   AF-A0A9E3R4A4-F1
#
_cell.length_a   1.000
_cell.length_b   1.000
_cell.length_c   1.000
_cell.angle_alpha   90.00
_cell.angle_beta   90.00
_cell.angle_gamma   90.00
#
_symmetry.space_group_name_H-M   'P 1'
#
loop_
_entity.id
_entity.type
_entity.pdbx_description
1 polymer ?
#
loop_
_entity_poly.entity_id
_entity_poly.type
_entity_poly.pdbx_seq_one_letter_code
_entity_poly.pdbx_strand_id
1 'polypeptide(L)'
;LAAAAARRAGADSAARPDTAAARRDSVQRALQAEFAKVTPLFERALADLRAQGAVVVDSLTMPTVTARRVGNDFETEEATDRYLAQHPNAPYRTLKEILLAGGVNPTRARALMEYIGRSTDEADYGAVMRYREELRIAMLKLMADQRLDAIVYATYDAPPSEIPADALTNPRAADGYGRGDNRGLSPTLAWPAITVPMGFSPDGLPAGLEFLGRPWSEPQLLGFAYAFEQATHHRRPPSTTPPLPRGR
;
A
#
# COMPACT_ATOMS: atom_id res chain seq x y z
N LEU A 1 9.67 -1.69 -22.04
CA LEU A 1 8.86 -2.04 -20.87
C LEU A 1 7.99 -3.24 -21.23
N ALA A 2 8.38 -4.42 -20.76
CA ALA A 2 7.49 -5.56 -20.58
C ALA A 2 6.94 -5.48 -19.15
N ALA A 3 5.69 -5.07 -19.01
CA ALA A 3 5.02 -4.96 -17.72
C ALA A 3 3.89 -5.99 -17.64
N ALA A 4 3.50 -6.33 -16.42
CA ALA A 4 2.30 -7.12 -16.22
C ALA A 4 1.40 -6.51 -15.17
N ALA A 5 0.10 -6.57 -15.42
CA ALA A 5 -0.93 -6.00 -14.58
C ALA A 5 -1.31 -7.02 -13.48
N ALA A 6 -1.11 -6.64 -12.22
CA ALA A 6 -1.62 -7.42 -11.10
C ALA A 6 -3.02 -6.91 -10.72
N ARG A 7 -4.02 -7.81 -10.77
CA ARG A 7 -5.41 -7.56 -10.37
C ARG A 7 -5.74 -8.35 -9.10
N ARG A 8 -6.67 -7.86 -8.29
CA ARG A 8 -7.25 -8.67 -7.20
C ARG A 8 -8.07 -9.82 -7.81
N ALA A 9 -7.87 -11.05 -7.33
CA ALA A 9 -8.76 -12.15 -7.66
C ALA A 9 -10.17 -11.85 -7.08
N GLY A 10 -11.21 -12.02 -7.90
CA GLY A 10 -12.59 -11.86 -7.46
C GLY A 10 -12.91 -12.81 -6.31
N ALA A 11 -13.48 -12.28 -5.23
CA ALA A 11 -13.86 -13.07 -4.07
C ALA A 11 -15.09 -13.93 -4.43
N ASP A 12 -14.85 -15.17 -4.82
CA ASP A 12 -15.90 -16.17 -4.98
C ASP A 12 -16.05 -16.91 -3.63
N SER A 13 -17.13 -16.63 -2.90
CA SER A 13 -17.51 -17.44 -1.74
C SER A 13 -19.02 -17.67 -1.74
N ALA A 14 -19.42 -18.92 -2.01
CA ALA A 14 -20.77 -19.40 -1.84
C ALA A 14 -21.23 -19.25 -0.37
N ALA A 15 -22.45 -18.74 -0.15
CA ALA A 15 -23.04 -18.62 1.18
C ALA A 15 -24.50 -19.11 1.24
N ARG A 16 -24.80 -19.84 2.33
CA ARG A 16 -26.15 -20.10 2.87
C ARG A 16 -26.59 -18.92 3.76
N PRO A 17 -27.91 -18.70 3.98
CA PRO A 17 -28.39 -17.45 4.56
C PRO A 17 -28.34 -17.42 6.10
N ASP A 18 -27.68 -16.39 6.64
CA ASP A 18 -27.76 -15.94 8.05
C ASP A 18 -27.59 -14.41 8.10
N THR A 19 -28.13 -13.73 9.11
CA THR A 19 -28.13 -12.26 9.29
C THR A 19 -26.72 -11.65 9.37
N ALA A 20 -25.72 -12.40 9.85
CA ALA A 20 -24.32 -12.02 9.77
C ALA A 20 -23.80 -12.01 8.32
N ALA A 21 -24.34 -12.86 7.45
CA ALA A 21 -24.05 -12.86 6.01
C ALA A 21 -24.59 -11.59 5.37
N ALA A 22 -25.81 -11.14 5.68
CA ALA A 22 -26.36 -9.90 5.13
C ALA A 22 -25.50 -8.65 5.46
N ARG A 23 -24.93 -8.58 6.67
CA ARG A 23 -23.99 -7.52 7.07
C ARG A 23 -22.63 -7.65 6.38
N ARG A 24 -22.13 -8.88 6.18
CA ARG A 24 -20.90 -9.13 5.41
C ARG A 24 -21.09 -8.78 3.93
N ASP A 25 -22.24 -9.12 3.37
CA ASP A 25 -22.61 -8.84 1.98
C ASP A 25 -22.77 -7.35 1.73
N SER A 26 -23.35 -6.60 2.68
CA SER A 26 -23.45 -5.14 2.54
C SER A 26 -22.09 -4.46 2.62
N VAL A 27 -21.21 -4.90 3.52
CA VAL A 27 -19.83 -4.42 3.60
C VAL A 27 -19.05 -4.79 2.33
N GLN A 28 -19.20 -6.02 1.84
CA GLN A 28 -18.54 -6.46 0.62
C GLN A 28 -19.02 -5.69 -0.61
N ARG A 29 -20.33 -5.47 -0.76
CA ARG A 29 -20.89 -4.63 -1.84
C ARG A 29 -20.37 -3.19 -1.77
N ALA A 30 -20.28 -2.62 -0.56
CA ALA A 30 -19.71 -1.29 -0.38
C ALA A 30 -18.22 -1.25 -0.79
N LEU A 31 -17.43 -2.27 -0.43
CA LEU A 31 -16.03 -2.37 -0.86
C LEU A 31 -15.89 -2.52 -2.37
N GLN A 32 -16.73 -3.35 -3.00
CA GLN A 32 -16.74 -3.52 -4.45
C GLN A 32 -17.13 -2.23 -5.18
N ALA A 33 -18.07 -1.46 -4.63
CA ALA A 33 -18.43 -0.16 -5.17
C ALA A 33 -17.25 0.83 -5.14
N GLU A 34 -16.47 0.85 -4.06
CA GLU A 34 -15.26 1.66 -4.00
C GLU A 34 -14.18 1.17 -4.99
N PHE A 35 -14.00 -0.15 -5.14
CA PHE A 35 -13.05 -0.69 -6.12
C PHE A 35 -13.42 -0.33 -7.56
N ALA A 36 -14.71 -0.36 -7.88
CA ALA A 36 -15.22 0.02 -9.19
C ALA A 36 -14.92 1.48 -9.57
N LYS A 37 -14.63 2.36 -8.61
CA LYS A 37 -14.25 3.76 -8.88
C LYS A 37 -12.80 3.90 -9.36
N VAL A 38 -11.93 2.93 -9.08
CA VAL A 38 -10.52 2.95 -9.47
C VAL A 38 -10.24 2.08 -10.70
N THR A 39 -10.98 0.98 -10.88
CA THR A 39 -10.79 0.05 -12.01
C THR A 39 -10.73 0.76 -13.38
N PRO A 40 -11.64 1.67 -13.76
CA PRO A 40 -11.56 2.34 -15.07
C PRO A 40 -10.32 3.21 -15.24
N LEU A 41 -9.79 3.77 -14.15
CA LEU A 41 -8.54 4.56 -14.18
C LEU A 41 -7.35 3.65 -14.45
N PHE A 42 -7.32 2.49 -13.80
CA PHE A 42 -6.27 1.49 -14.01
C PHE A 42 -6.31 0.95 -15.44
N GLU A 43 -7.49 0.60 -15.98
CA GLU A 43 -7.61 0.15 -17.38
C GLU A 43 -7.13 1.24 -18.36
N ARG A 44 -7.48 2.51 -18.12
CA ARG A 44 -6.95 3.63 -18.93
C ARG A 44 -5.43 3.72 -18.81
N ALA A 45 -4.87 3.57 -17.62
CA ALA A 45 -3.42 3.60 -17.41
C ALA A 45 -2.71 2.45 -18.16
N LEU A 46 -3.29 1.25 -18.19
CA LEU A 46 -2.76 0.15 -18.99
C LEU A 46 -2.83 0.44 -20.50
N ALA A 47 -3.89 1.13 -20.96
CA ALA A 47 -3.99 1.58 -22.35
C ALA A 47 -2.95 2.68 -22.68
N ASP A 48 -2.74 3.64 -21.79
CA ASP A 48 -1.72 4.69 -21.91
C ASP A 48 -0.31 4.06 -22.01
N LEU A 49 -0.01 3.04 -21.18
CA LEU A 49 1.24 2.27 -21.27
C LEU A 49 1.42 1.59 -22.63
N ARG A 50 0.39 0.91 -23.14
CA ARG A 50 0.42 0.27 -24.46
C ARG A 50 0.64 1.28 -25.57
N ALA A 51 0.01 2.44 -25.49
CA ALA A 51 0.17 3.53 -26.47
C ALA A 51 1.61 4.07 -26.52
N GLN A 52 2.34 4.01 -25.40
CA GLN A 52 3.77 4.33 -25.33
C GLN A 52 4.69 3.16 -25.73
N GLY A 53 4.13 2.08 -26.27
CA GLY A 53 4.90 0.92 -26.75
C GLY A 53 5.27 -0.09 -25.67
N ALA A 54 4.68 0.00 -24.47
CA ALA A 54 4.85 -1.06 -23.47
C ALA A 54 4.09 -2.32 -23.88
N VAL A 55 4.71 -3.48 -23.68
CA VAL A 55 4.03 -4.77 -23.76
C VAL A 55 3.42 -5.04 -22.39
N VAL A 56 2.10 -5.07 -22.31
CA VAL A 56 1.35 -5.29 -21.06
C VAL A 56 0.71 -6.67 -21.08
N VAL A 57 1.10 -7.52 -20.13
CA VAL A 57 0.49 -8.84 -19.90
C VAL A 57 -0.67 -8.69 -18.90
N ASP A 58 -1.89 -9.03 -19.32
CA ASP A 58 -3.12 -8.75 -18.54
C ASP A 58 -3.41 -9.74 -17.40
N SER A 59 -2.65 -10.83 -17.30
CA SER A 59 -2.88 -11.88 -16.31
C SER A 59 -1.60 -12.34 -15.64
N LEU A 60 -1.30 -11.78 -14.47
CA LEU A 60 -0.34 -12.36 -13.53
C LEU A 60 -1.07 -13.27 -12.54
N THR A 61 -0.75 -14.55 -12.56
CA THR A 61 -1.04 -15.44 -11.44
C THR A 61 0.04 -15.22 -10.39
N MET A 62 -0.33 -14.60 -9.27
CA MET A 62 0.59 -14.42 -8.15
C MET A 62 1.02 -15.78 -7.59
N PRO A 63 2.28 -15.94 -7.16
CA PRO A 63 2.75 -17.20 -6.63
C PRO A 63 2.02 -17.54 -5.32
N THR A 64 1.68 -18.82 -5.17
CA THR A 64 1.07 -19.32 -3.93
C THR A 64 2.15 -19.52 -2.88
N VAL A 65 2.19 -18.62 -1.91
CA VAL A 65 2.97 -18.75 -0.67
C VAL A 65 2.01 -18.63 0.52
N THR A 66 2.29 -19.33 1.63
CA THR A 66 1.44 -19.25 2.82
C THR A 66 1.48 -17.82 3.38
N ALA A 67 0.40 -17.08 3.14
CA ALA A 67 0.33 -15.67 3.47
C ALA A 67 0.55 -15.42 4.96
N ARG A 68 1.38 -14.42 5.27
CA ARG A 68 1.63 -13.98 6.64
C ARG A 68 1.57 -12.47 6.70
N ARG A 69 1.02 -11.93 7.79
CA ARG A 69 1.06 -10.48 8.02
C ARG A 69 2.52 -10.08 8.17
N VAL A 70 2.93 -9.12 7.36
CA VAL A 70 4.25 -8.49 7.44
C VAL A 70 4.04 -7.09 7.99
N GLY A 71 4.60 -6.85 9.16
CA GLY A 71 4.59 -5.56 9.84
C GLY A 71 5.97 -5.29 10.42
N ASN A 72 6.11 -4.13 11.03
CA ASN A 72 7.29 -3.74 11.79
C ASN A 72 7.08 -3.89 13.30
N ASP A 73 6.07 -4.66 13.73
CA ASP A 73 5.67 -4.77 15.14
C ASP A 73 6.79 -5.32 16.04
N PHE A 74 7.61 -6.25 15.54
CA PHE A 74 8.76 -6.80 16.28
C PHE A 74 9.96 -5.86 16.39
N GLU A 75 10.09 -4.90 15.47
CA GLU A 75 11.25 -4.01 15.36
C GLU A 75 10.98 -2.64 15.99
N THR A 76 9.71 -2.21 16.03
CA THR A 76 9.34 -0.81 16.28
C THR A 76 9.74 -0.31 17.65
N GLU A 77 9.51 -1.09 18.72
CA GLU A 77 9.86 -0.66 20.08
C GLU A 77 11.37 -0.50 20.22
N GLU A 78 12.13 -1.56 19.97
CA GLU A 78 13.59 -1.54 20.12
C GLU A 78 14.25 -0.49 19.21
N ALA A 79 13.80 -0.36 17.94
CA ALA A 79 14.35 0.62 17.02
C ALA A 79 14.06 2.06 17.47
N THR A 80 12.87 2.33 18.02
CA THR A 80 12.52 3.65 18.54
C THR A 80 13.35 3.97 19.77
N ASP A 81 13.45 3.05 20.72
CA ASP A 81 14.21 3.24 21.96
C ASP A 81 15.70 3.45 21.68
N ARG A 82 16.27 2.66 20.75
CA ARG A 82 17.66 2.80 20.29
C ARG A 82 17.89 4.15 19.61
N TYR A 83 16.92 4.65 18.84
CA TYR A 83 17.00 5.99 18.25
C TYR A 83 16.97 7.06 19.34
N LEU A 84 16.03 6.99 20.29
CA LEU A 84 15.91 7.98 21.38
C LEU A 84 17.14 8.00 22.29
N ALA A 85 17.78 6.86 22.54
CA ALA A 85 19.02 6.79 23.30
C ALA A 85 20.18 7.60 22.68
N GLN A 86 20.16 7.81 21.35
CA GLN A 86 21.14 8.64 20.64
C GLN A 86 20.84 10.15 20.74
N HIS A 87 19.71 10.54 21.34
CA HIS A 87 19.24 11.92 21.41
C HIS A 87 19.07 12.35 22.88
N PRO A 88 20.13 12.87 23.54
CA PRO A 88 20.10 13.22 24.97
C PRO A 88 18.99 14.19 25.39
N ASN A 89 18.58 15.08 24.46
CA ASN A 89 17.55 16.10 24.67
C ASN A 89 16.15 15.63 24.25
N ALA A 90 15.96 14.35 23.90
CA ALA A 90 14.63 13.84 23.58
C ALA A 90 13.71 13.96 24.82
N PRO A 91 12.47 14.45 24.64
CA PRO A 91 11.52 14.64 25.76
C PRO A 91 11.02 13.32 26.35
N TYR A 92 11.22 12.20 25.64
CA TYR A 92 10.90 10.84 26.07
C TYR A 92 12.09 9.92 25.76
N ARG A 93 12.23 8.84 26.51
CA ARG A 93 13.31 7.86 26.37
C ARG A 93 12.90 6.57 25.69
N THR A 94 11.60 6.26 25.68
CA THR A 94 11.08 5.03 25.07
C THR A 94 9.81 5.27 24.26
N LEU A 95 9.50 4.35 23.33
CA LEU A 95 8.22 4.32 22.64
C LEU A 95 7.06 4.25 23.65
N LYS A 96 7.20 3.41 24.68
CA LYS A 96 6.19 3.26 25.72
C LYS A 96 5.88 4.59 26.41
N GLU A 97 6.89 5.38 26.76
CA GLU A 97 6.70 6.72 27.32
C GLU A 97 5.95 7.65 26.37
N ILE A 98 6.30 7.65 25.08
CA ILE A 98 5.59 8.44 24.05
C ILE A 98 4.11 8.07 24.00
N LEU A 99 3.80 6.77 24.01
CA LEU A 99 2.41 6.30 23.93
C LEU A 99 1.61 6.64 25.20
N LEU A 100 2.25 6.61 26.37
CA LEU A 100 1.61 6.94 27.65
C LEU A 100 1.45 8.45 27.88
N ALA A 101 2.22 9.29 27.19
CA ALA A 101 2.13 10.74 27.30
C ALA A 101 0.80 11.34 26.77
N GLY A 102 0.01 10.56 26.02
CA GLY A 102 -1.32 10.98 25.53
C GLY A 102 -1.29 11.94 24.33
N GLY A 103 -0.12 12.25 23.78
CA GLY A 103 0.03 13.10 22.58
C GLY A 103 -0.18 12.36 21.25
N VAL A 104 -0.28 11.04 21.26
CA VAL A 104 -0.49 10.21 20.07
C VAL A 104 -1.99 10.01 19.84
N ASN A 105 -2.42 10.13 18.58
CA ASN A 105 -3.80 9.84 18.19
C ASN A 105 -4.30 8.51 18.81
N PRO A 106 -5.49 8.44 19.43
CA PRO A 106 -5.92 7.27 20.21
C PRO A 106 -5.94 5.95 19.42
N THR A 107 -6.38 5.96 18.16
CA THR A 107 -6.39 4.76 17.31
C THR A 107 -4.97 4.27 17.06
N ARG A 108 -4.05 5.20 16.77
CA ARG A 108 -2.65 4.88 16.55
C ARG A 108 -1.95 4.44 17.83
N ALA A 109 -2.22 5.11 18.95
CA ALA A 109 -1.65 4.78 20.26
C ALA A 109 -2.02 3.35 20.67
N ARG A 110 -3.30 2.98 20.50
CA ARG A 110 -3.78 1.62 20.72
C ARG A 110 -3.04 0.59 19.85
N ALA A 111 -2.94 0.84 18.55
CA ALA A 111 -2.28 -0.08 17.63
C ALA A 111 -0.78 -0.24 17.94
N LEU A 112 -0.08 0.84 18.27
CA LEU A 112 1.34 0.80 18.64
C LEU A 112 1.57 0.19 20.02
N MET A 113 0.60 0.25 20.93
CA MET A 113 0.70 -0.40 22.23
C MET A 113 0.80 -1.94 22.10
N GLU A 114 0.24 -2.52 21.03
CA GLU A 114 0.38 -3.96 20.73
C GLU A 114 1.81 -4.34 20.33
N TYR A 115 2.68 -3.36 20.05
CA TYR A 115 4.08 -3.61 19.67
C TYR A 115 5.01 -3.62 20.88
N ILE A 116 4.53 -3.15 22.05
CA ILE A 116 5.30 -3.12 23.29
C ILE A 116 5.54 -4.54 23.79
N GLY A 117 6.79 -4.87 24.08
CA GLY A 117 7.27 -6.18 24.48
C GLY A 117 7.52 -7.14 23.32
N ARG A 118 7.37 -6.70 22.06
CA ARG A 118 7.66 -7.52 20.88
C ARG A 118 9.14 -7.46 20.54
N SER A 119 9.70 -8.57 20.08
CA SER A 119 11.13 -8.69 19.77
C SER A 119 11.41 -9.50 18.52
N THR A 120 12.47 -9.14 17.80
CA THR A 120 12.99 -9.89 16.66
C THR A 120 13.53 -11.29 17.03
N ASP A 121 13.68 -11.60 18.32
CA ASP A 121 14.08 -12.94 18.78
C ASP A 121 12.91 -13.92 18.87
N GLU A 122 11.68 -13.46 18.70
CA GLU A 122 10.49 -14.32 18.73
C GLU A 122 10.45 -15.26 17.52
N ALA A 123 10.00 -16.51 17.74
CA ALA A 123 9.81 -17.49 16.67
C ALA A 123 8.88 -16.98 15.56
N ASP A 124 7.89 -16.15 15.93
CA ASP A 124 7.01 -15.52 14.96
C ASP A 124 7.76 -14.57 14.03
N TYR A 125 8.75 -13.82 14.50
CA TYR A 125 9.55 -12.97 13.61
C TYR A 125 10.31 -13.81 12.57
N GLY A 126 10.92 -14.93 13.00
CA GLY A 126 11.57 -15.86 12.09
C GLY A 126 10.65 -16.42 11.00
N ALA A 127 9.39 -16.69 11.32
CA ALA A 127 8.39 -17.11 10.35
C ALA A 127 7.96 -15.96 9.40
N VAL A 128 7.98 -14.70 9.83
CA VAL A 128 7.78 -13.54 8.93
C VAL A 128 8.93 -13.45 7.93
N MET A 129 10.17 -13.59 8.41
CA MET A 129 11.34 -13.51 7.55
C MET A 129 11.40 -14.64 6.52
N ARG A 130 11.00 -15.84 6.91
CA ARG A 130 10.87 -16.96 5.97
C ARG A 130 9.85 -16.68 4.87
N TYR A 131 8.66 -16.18 5.24
CA TYR A 131 7.63 -15.81 4.29
C TYR A 131 8.13 -14.75 3.29
N ARG A 132 8.83 -13.71 3.77
CA ARG A 132 9.42 -12.68 2.90
C ARG A 132 10.38 -13.30 1.88
N GLU A 133 11.22 -14.23 2.31
CA GLU A 133 12.20 -14.86 1.43
C GLU A 133 11.57 -15.80 0.41
N GLU A 134 10.63 -16.64 0.83
CA GLU A 134 9.85 -17.51 -0.06
C GLU A 134 9.12 -16.69 -1.14
N LEU A 135 8.49 -15.57 -0.74
CA LEU A 135 7.80 -14.69 -1.67
C LEU A 135 8.79 -14.00 -2.64
N ARG A 136 9.96 -13.53 -2.17
CA ARG A 136 10.98 -12.94 -3.05
C ARG A 136 11.44 -13.90 -4.12
N ILE A 137 11.77 -15.14 -3.75
CA ILE A 137 12.21 -16.16 -4.68
C ILE A 137 11.12 -16.44 -5.71
N ALA A 138 9.88 -16.62 -5.26
CA ALA A 138 8.76 -16.91 -6.15
C ALA A 138 8.45 -15.74 -7.09
N MET A 139 8.53 -14.50 -6.62
CA MET A 139 8.32 -13.30 -7.43
C MET A 139 9.45 -13.09 -8.45
N LEU A 140 10.72 -13.34 -8.09
CA LEU A 140 11.84 -13.26 -9.04
C LEU A 140 11.67 -14.30 -10.14
N LYS A 141 11.29 -15.54 -9.78
CA LYS A 141 11.01 -16.59 -10.74
C LYS A 141 9.88 -16.18 -11.69
N LEU A 142 8.77 -15.64 -11.15
CA LEU A 142 7.65 -15.18 -11.97
C LEU A 142 8.07 -14.09 -12.97
N MET A 143 8.80 -13.07 -12.52
CA MET A 143 9.30 -12.02 -13.41
C MET A 143 10.29 -12.56 -14.45
N ALA A 144 11.14 -13.51 -14.09
CA ALA A 144 12.07 -14.15 -15.02
C ALA A 144 11.34 -14.99 -16.08
N ASP A 145 10.44 -15.88 -15.67
CA ASP A 145 9.67 -16.76 -16.55
C ASP A 145 8.83 -15.96 -17.56
N GLN A 146 8.25 -14.85 -17.11
CA GLN A 146 7.42 -13.97 -17.92
C GLN A 146 8.22 -12.85 -18.61
N ARG A 147 9.55 -12.78 -18.39
CA ARG A 147 10.46 -11.76 -18.93
C ARG A 147 9.98 -10.32 -18.66
N LEU A 148 9.58 -10.06 -17.42
CA LEU A 148 9.05 -8.76 -17.00
C LEU A 148 10.17 -7.81 -16.56
N ASP A 149 10.05 -6.56 -16.97
CA ASP A 149 10.86 -5.45 -16.47
C ASP A 149 10.28 -4.89 -15.16
N ALA A 150 8.95 -4.86 -15.03
CA ALA A 150 8.22 -4.34 -13.88
C ALA A 150 6.83 -5.01 -13.73
N ILE A 151 6.26 -4.92 -12.54
CA ILE A 151 4.85 -5.23 -12.27
C ILE A 151 4.11 -3.93 -12.01
N VAL A 152 2.91 -3.78 -12.55
CA VAL A 152 2.08 -2.58 -12.36
C VAL A 152 0.75 -2.91 -11.71
N TYR A 153 0.32 -2.03 -10.79
CA TYR A 153 -0.98 -2.13 -10.11
C TYR A 153 -1.43 -0.75 -9.62
N ALA A 154 -2.73 -0.59 -9.38
CA ALA A 154 -3.23 0.59 -8.69
C ALA A 154 -2.66 0.63 -7.26
N THR A 155 -2.01 1.73 -6.86
CA THR A 155 -1.37 1.86 -5.53
C THR A 155 -2.39 1.60 -4.41
N TYR A 156 -3.55 2.25 -4.52
CA TYR A 156 -4.77 1.90 -3.82
C TYR A 156 -5.79 1.55 -4.89
N ASP A 157 -6.48 0.42 -4.74
CA ASP A 157 -7.59 0.02 -5.60
C ASP A 157 -8.93 0.56 -5.12
N ALA A 158 -8.96 1.39 -4.07
CA ALA A 158 -10.12 2.17 -3.63
C ALA A 158 -9.74 3.66 -3.43
N PRO A 159 -10.70 4.59 -3.50
CA PRO A 159 -10.46 5.97 -3.09
C PRO A 159 -10.10 6.09 -1.60
N PRO A 160 -9.39 7.15 -1.19
CA PRO A 160 -9.12 7.45 0.21
C PRO A 160 -10.41 7.44 1.05
N SER A 161 -10.35 6.84 2.25
CA SER A 161 -11.45 6.87 3.20
C SER A 161 -11.57 8.24 3.88
N GLU A 162 -12.81 8.59 4.25
CA GLU A 162 -13.06 9.77 5.07
C GLU A 162 -12.50 9.60 6.48
N ILE A 163 -11.88 10.65 7.01
CA ILE A 163 -11.41 10.66 8.40
C ILE A 163 -12.63 10.81 9.31
N PRO A 164 -12.87 9.89 10.26
CA PRO A 164 -14.01 9.98 11.17
C PRO A 164 -13.94 11.24 12.04
N ALA A 165 -15.10 11.84 12.30
CA ALA A 165 -15.20 13.03 13.14
C ALA A 165 -14.67 12.81 14.57
N ASP A 166 -14.73 11.58 15.07
CA ASP A 166 -14.25 11.17 16.38
C ASP A 166 -12.83 10.57 16.37
N ALA A 167 -12.10 10.63 15.24
CA ALA A 167 -10.78 10.02 15.10
C ALA A 167 -9.76 10.50 16.14
N LEU A 168 -9.92 11.72 16.65
CA LEU A 168 -9.02 12.31 17.66
C LEU A 168 -9.33 11.90 19.09
N THR A 169 -10.51 11.34 19.35
CA THR A 169 -11.00 11.05 20.72
C THR A 169 -11.41 9.60 20.91
N ASN A 170 -11.69 8.87 19.82
CA ASN A 170 -12.14 7.49 19.86
C ASN A 170 -11.01 6.53 19.39
N PRO A 171 -10.47 5.67 20.28
CA PRO A 171 -9.46 4.66 19.92
C PRO A 171 -10.01 3.49 19.05
N ARG A 172 -11.29 3.56 18.69
CA ARG A 172 -12.02 2.61 17.84
C ARG A 172 -12.71 3.33 16.68
N ALA A 173 -12.28 4.55 16.33
CA ALA A 173 -12.83 5.28 15.20
C ALA A 173 -12.77 4.40 13.93
N ALA A 174 -13.89 4.30 13.23
CA ALA A 174 -14.01 3.49 12.02
C ALA A 174 -13.49 4.28 10.81
N ASP A 175 -12.17 4.42 10.71
CA ASP A 175 -11.49 5.25 9.70
C ASP A 175 -11.38 4.60 8.32
N GLY A 176 -11.81 3.34 8.19
CA GLY A 176 -11.70 2.59 6.94
C GLY A 176 -10.25 2.43 6.48
N TYR A 177 -9.27 2.62 7.36
CA TYR A 177 -7.86 2.46 7.05
C TYR A 177 -7.59 1.05 6.52
N GLY A 178 -6.87 0.95 5.40
CA GLY A 178 -6.63 -0.30 4.70
C GLY A 178 -7.73 -0.75 3.74
N ARG A 179 -8.78 0.07 3.49
CA ARG A 179 -9.66 -0.12 2.33
C ARG A 179 -8.84 0.00 1.05
N GLY A 180 -8.74 -1.10 0.34
CA GLY A 180 -8.02 -1.21 -0.91
C GLY A 180 -6.52 -0.95 -0.78
N ASP A 181 -5.73 -2.00 -0.53
CA ASP A 181 -4.32 -1.86 -0.17
C ASP A 181 -3.44 -2.81 -1.00
N ASN A 182 -2.90 -2.30 -2.10
CA ASN A 182 -1.89 -3.00 -2.90
C ASN A 182 -0.45 -2.61 -2.50
N ARG A 183 -0.28 -1.72 -1.52
CA ARG A 183 1.05 -1.23 -1.07
C ARG A 183 1.80 -2.23 -0.22
N GLY A 184 1.22 -3.40 0.06
CA GLY A 184 1.87 -4.43 0.87
C GLY A 184 3.02 -5.14 0.15
N LEU A 185 2.99 -5.22 -1.18
CA LEU A 185 3.90 -6.08 -1.94
C LEU A 185 5.34 -5.57 -1.93
N SER A 186 5.57 -4.31 -2.34
CA SER A 186 6.89 -3.67 -2.33
C SER A 186 7.62 -3.76 -0.98
N PRO A 187 7.05 -3.31 0.17
CA PRO A 187 7.73 -3.37 1.46
C PRO A 187 7.92 -4.80 1.98
N THR A 188 7.03 -5.73 1.62
CA THR A 188 7.21 -7.17 1.94
C THR A 188 8.41 -7.75 1.20
N LEU A 189 8.57 -7.39 -0.07
CA LEU A 189 9.69 -7.82 -0.90
C LEU A 189 10.98 -7.04 -0.58
N ALA A 190 10.89 -5.83 -0.02
CA ALA A 190 11.97 -4.85 0.02
C ALA A 190 12.51 -4.53 -1.39
N TRP A 191 11.60 -4.37 -2.35
CA TRP A 191 11.93 -4.03 -3.74
C TRP A 191 11.53 -2.59 -4.07
N PRO A 192 12.25 -1.92 -4.98
CA PRO A 192 11.94 -0.55 -5.34
C PRO A 192 10.57 -0.47 -6.01
N ALA A 193 9.76 0.49 -5.57
CA ALA A 193 8.49 0.81 -6.20
C ALA A 193 8.33 2.34 -6.31
N ILE A 194 7.60 2.78 -7.33
CA ILE A 194 7.28 4.20 -7.54
C ILE A 194 5.82 4.34 -7.97
N THR A 195 5.12 5.30 -7.37
CA THR A 195 3.75 5.65 -7.77
C THR A 195 3.73 6.94 -8.57
N VAL A 196 2.96 6.96 -9.65
CA VAL A 196 2.68 8.15 -10.47
C VAL A 196 1.17 8.35 -10.62
N PRO A 197 0.67 9.60 -10.69
CA PRO A 197 -0.76 9.84 -10.85
C PRO A 197 -1.32 9.20 -12.12
N MET A 198 -2.43 8.45 -11.99
CA MET A 198 -3.14 7.86 -13.14
C MET A 198 -4.52 8.48 -13.39
N GLY A 199 -4.87 9.50 -12.63
CA GLY A 199 -6.10 10.28 -12.80
C GLY A 199 -6.86 10.43 -11.49
N PHE A 200 -8.17 10.64 -11.62
CA PHE A 200 -9.06 10.93 -10.51
C PHE A 200 -10.32 10.09 -10.60
N SER A 201 -10.80 9.60 -9.47
CA SER A 201 -12.06 8.88 -9.35
C SER A 201 -13.25 9.77 -9.74
N PRO A 202 -14.46 9.21 -9.93
CA PRO A 202 -15.67 10.01 -10.15
C PRO A 202 -15.92 11.06 -9.07
N ASP A 203 -15.47 10.80 -7.84
CA ASP A 203 -15.59 11.70 -6.69
C ASP A 203 -14.48 12.78 -6.67
N GLY A 204 -13.63 12.83 -7.70
CA GLY A 204 -12.56 13.81 -7.82
C GLY A 204 -11.34 13.53 -6.93
N LEU A 205 -11.19 12.30 -6.41
CA LEU A 205 -10.05 11.90 -5.58
C LEU A 205 -8.92 11.30 -6.43
N PRO A 206 -7.64 11.64 -6.18
CA PRO A 206 -6.53 11.17 -7.01
C PRO A 206 -6.29 9.67 -6.83
N ALA A 207 -5.89 9.00 -7.92
CA ALA A 207 -5.43 7.62 -7.92
C ALA A 207 -4.02 7.51 -8.51
N GLY A 208 -3.24 6.54 -8.02
CA GLY A 208 -1.86 6.29 -8.45
C GLY A 208 -1.69 4.92 -9.13
N LEU A 209 -0.81 4.88 -10.13
CA LEU A 209 -0.27 3.67 -10.72
C LEU A 209 1.10 3.41 -10.10
N GLU A 210 1.25 2.28 -9.40
CA GLU A 210 2.54 1.84 -8.87
C GLU A 210 3.26 0.93 -9.87
N PHE A 211 4.53 1.23 -10.10
CA PHE A 211 5.48 0.33 -10.76
C PHE A 211 6.35 -0.31 -9.68
N LEU A 212 6.39 -1.63 -9.66
CA LEU A 212 7.28 -2.43 -8.83
C LEU A 212 8.41 -2.99 -9.69
N GLY A 213 9.64 -2.63 -9.34
CA GLY A 213 10.86 -3.09 -9.99
C GLY A 213 11.51 -4.28 -9.30
N ARG A 214 12.55 -4.82 -9.93
CA ARG A 214 13.47 -5.79 -9.30
C ARG A 214 14.41 -5.06 -8.34
N PRO A 215 15.11 -5.75 -7.43
CA PRO A 215 16.16 -5.13 -6.62
C PRO A 215 17.13 -4.34 -7.50
N TRP A 216 17.43 -3.09 -7.09
CA TRP A 216 18.40 -2.21 -7.75
C TRP A 216 18.02 -1.74 -9.17
N SER A 217 16.74 -1.84 -9.55
CA SER A 217 16.26 -1.40 -10.86
C SER A 217 15.71 0.04 -10.89
N GLU A 218 16.08 0.89 -9.92
CA GLU A 218 15.59 2.26 -9.80
C GLU A 218 15.79 3.10 -11.07
N PRO A 219 16.94 3.03 -11.79
CA PRO A 219 17.11 3.80 -13.02
C PRO A 219 16.08 3.45 -14.09
N GLN A 220 15.77 2.17 -14.27
CA GLN A 220 14.74 1.71 -15.21
C GLN A 220 13.35 2.14 -14.74
N LEU A 221 13.09 1.98 -13.44
CA LEU A 221 11.81 2.30 -12.82
C LEU A 221 11.47 3.79 -12.94
N LEU A 222 12.45 4.66 -12.71
CA LEU A 222 12.34 6.11 -12.93
C LEU A 222 12.10 6.44 -14.39
N GLY A 223 12.77 5.74 -15.33
CA GLY A 223 12.52 5.88 -16.76
C GLY A 223 11.09 5.53 -17.16
N PHE A 224 10.52 4.44 -16.63
CA PHE A 224 9.14 4.04 -16.88
C PHE A 224 8.14 5.05 -16.31
N ALA A 225 8.34 5.46 -15.06
CA ALA A 225 7.50 6.45 -14.39
C ALA A 225 7.51 7.80 -15.14
N TYR A 226 8.69 8.26 -15.53
CA TYR A 226 8.85 9.50 -16.31
C TYR A 226 8.13 9.43 -17.66
N ALA A 227 8.34 8.35 -18.43
CA ALA A 227 7.68 8.19 -19.72
C ALA A 227 6.16 8.19 -19.59
N PHE A 228 5.61 7.49 -18.59
CA PHE A 228 4.18 7.49 -18.31
C PHE A 228 3.66 8.88 -17.90
N GLU A 229 4.37 9.58 -17.01
CA GLU A 229 4.00 10.92 -16.57
C GLU A 229 3.99 11.92 -17.72
N GLN A 230 5.02 11.92 -18.57
CA GLN A 230 5.13 12.85 -19.71
C GLN A 230 4.10 12.56 -20.81
N ALA A 231 3.67 11.31 -20.96
CA ALA A 231 2.65 10.96 -21.93
C ALA A 231 1.23 11.40 -21.49
N THR A 232 1.00 11.54 -20.19
CA THR A 232 -0.35 11.60 -19.63
C THR A 232 -0.68 12.88 -18.88
N HIS A 233 0.29 13.44 -18.15
CA HIS A 233 0.12 14.61 -17.29
C HIS A 233 -1.12 14.56 -16.38
N HIS A 234 -1.47 13.38 -15.86
CA HIS A 234 -2.69 13.18 -15.06
C HIS A 234 -2.74 14.01 -13.77
N ARG A 235 -1.60 14.50 -13.27
CA ARG A 235 -1.53 15.29 -12.03
C ARG A 235 -2.24 16.64 -12.19
N ARG A 236 -3.13 16.97 -11.25
CA ARG A 236 -3.74 18.30 -11.11
C ARG A 236 -3.49 18.85 -9.70
N PRO A 237 -3.17 20.15 -9.52
CA PRO A 237 -3.06 20.74 -8.19
C PRO A 237 -4.43 20.75 -7.49
N PRO A 238 -4.47 20.59 -6.16
CA PRO A 238 -5.72 20.71 -5.41
C PRO A 238 -6.21 22.16 -5.38
N SER A 239 -7.53 22.37 -5.42
CA SER A 239 -8.14 23.70 -5.33
C SER A 239 -7.98 24.34 -3.95
N THR A 240 -7.78 23.53 -2.91
CA THR A 240 -7.66 23.95 -1.51
C THR A 240 -6.25 24.39 -1.10
N THR A 241 -5.25 24.20 -1.95
CA THR A 241 -3.86 24.57 -1.67
C THR A 241 -3.23 25.20 -2.93
N PRO A 242 -3.51 26.49 -3.20
CA PRO A 242 -2.98 27.17 -4.37
C PRO A 242 -1.44 27.22 -4.33
N PRO A 243 -0.77 27.34 -5.49
CA PRO A 243 0.69 27.48 -5.54
C PRO A 243 1.15 28.66 -4.67
N LEU A 244 2.27 28.46 -3.96
CA LEU A 244 2.93 29.57 -3.28
C LEU A 244 3.20 30.69 -4.29
N PRO A 245 2.90 31.96 -3.98
CA PRO A 245 3.30 33.07 -4.82
C PRO A 245 4.80 32.96 -5.09
N ARG A 246 5.21 33.04 -6.36
CA ARG A 246 6.64 33.13 -6.67
C ARG A 246 7.14 34.43 -6.03
N GLY A 247 7.91 34.32 -4.95
CA GLY A 247 8.57 35.45 -4.34
C GLY A 247 9.38 36.19 -5.40
N ARG A 248 9.18 37.50 -5.51
CA ARG A 248 10.06 38.39 -6.28
C ARG A 248 11.33 38.64 -5.48
#